data_AF-A0A9C8AL02-F1
#
_entry.id   AF-A0A9C8AL02-F1
#
_cell.length_a   1.000
_cell.length_b   1.000
_cell.length_c   1.000
_cell.angle_alpha   90.00
_cell.angle_beta   90.00
_cell.angle_gamma   90.00
#
_symmetry.space_group_name_H-M   'P 1'
#
loop_
_entity.id
_entity.type
_entity.pdbx_description
1 polymer ?
#
loop_
_entity_poly.entity_id
_entity_poly.type
_entity_poly.pdbx_seq_one_letter_code
_entity_poly.pdbx_strand_id
1 'polypeptide(L)'
;KEGIKVGYLRLITVWPFPEERIRELAGRVKAFVVPEINLGQVSLDVERCAAGKAKVIPVLHAGGDIHDPKDILEAIREAAR
;
A
#
# COMPACT_ATOMS: atom_id res chain seq x y z
N LYS A 1 6.24 16.23 12.12
CA LYS A 1 5.83 14.82 12.33
C LYS A 1 4.42 14.83 12.93
N GLU A 2 3.46 14.16 12.29
CA GLU A 2 2.02 14.24 12.64
C GLU A 2 1.55 13.19 13.66
N GLY A 3 2.47 12.40 14.24
CA GLY A 3 2.12 11.39 15.25
C GLY A 3 1.40 10.15 14.69
N ILE A 4 1.21 10.05 13.37
CA ILE A 4 0.58 8.90 12.71
C ILE A 4 1.50 7.68 12.84
N LYS A 5 0.97 6.58 13.38
CA LYS A 5 1.67 5.29 13.43
C LYS A 5 1.67 4.66 12.04
N VAL A 6 2.81 4.70 11.37
CA VAL A 6 3.01 4.12 10.04
C VAL A 6 4.10 3.07 10.07
N GLY A 7 3.92 2.00 9.30
CA GLY A 7 4.94 0.99 9.03
C GLY A 7 5.38 1.07 7.57
N TYR A 8 6.56 0.54 7.25
CA TYR A 8 7.08 0.49 5.89
C TYR A 8 7.35 -0.96 5.48
N LEU A 9 6.80 -1.37 4.34
CA LEU A 9 7.05 -2.68 3.72
C LEU A 9 7.57 -2.44 2.31
N ARG A 10 8.74 -3.00 2.01
CA ARG A 10 9.33 -2.96 0.66
C ARG A 10 9.35 -4.35 0.06
N LEU A 11 8.68 -4.52 -1.08
CA LEU A 11 8.77 -5.74 -1.88
C LEU A 11 10.08 -5.70 -2.68
N ILE A 12 11.11 -6.41 -2.22
CA ILE A 12 12.36 -6.60 -2.98
C ILE A 12 12.14 -7.67 -4.06
N THR A 13 11.44 -8.74 -3.67
CA THR A 13 10.99 -9.80 -4.57
C THR A 13 9.48 -9.65 -4.75
N VAL A 14 9.06 -9.28 -5.96
CA VAL A 14 7.63 -9.15 -6.28
C VAL A 14 7.02 -10.51 -6.62
N TRP A 15 7.78 -11.39 -7.26
CA TRP A 15 7.34 -12.74 -7.60
C TRP A 15 8.40 -13.79 -7.20
N PRO A 16 8.02 -14.90 -6.53
CA PRO A 16 6.66 -15.25 -6.07
C PRO A 16 6.10 -14.24 -5.05
N PHE A 17 4.82 -13.90 -5.17
CA PHE A 17 4.21 -12.83 -4.38
C PHE A 17 4.09 -13.24 -2.90
N PRO A 18 4.45 -12.37 -1.94
CA PRO A 18 4.49 -12.73 -0.51
C PRO A 18 3.10 -12.67 0.15
N GLU A 19 2.17 -13.51 -0.32
CA GLU A 19 0.77 -13.53 0.12
C GLU A 19 0.61 -13.69 1.63
N GLU A 20 1.36 -14.62 2.24
CA GLU A 20 1.27 -14.91 3.67
C GLU A 20 1.63 -13.68 4.52
N ARG A 21 2.64 -12.92 4.09
CA ARG A 21 3.08 -11.73 4.79
C ARG A 21 2.06 -10.61 4.71
N ILE A 22 1.45 -10.41 3.53
CA ILE A 22 0.37 -9.42 3.37
C ILE A 22 -0.82 -9.80 4.23
N ARG A 23 -1.22 -11.08 4.23
CA ARG A 23 -2.36 -11.59 5.02
C ARG A 23 -2.14 -11.46 6.53
N GLU A 24 -0.92 -11.71 7.02
CA GLU A 24 -0.53 -11.51 8.42
C GLU A 24 -0.65 -10.02 8.80
N LEU A 25 -0.09 -9.14 7.99
CA LEU A 25 -0.11 -7.69 8.24
C LEU A 25 -1.52 -7.12 8.17
N ALA A 26 -2.36 -7.62 7.26
CA ALA A 26 -3.74 -7.17 7.10
C ALA A 26 -4.58 -7.39 8.38
N GLY A 27 -4.21 -8.36 9.23
CA GLY A 27 -4.84 -8.55 10.54
C GLY A 27 -4.35 -7.60 11.64
N ARG A 28 -3.30 -6.79 11.38
CA ARG A 28 -2.65 -5.91 12.37
C ARG A 28 -2.72 -4.44 12.02
N VAL A 29 -2.93 -4.10 10.75
CA VAL A 29 -2.98 -2.72 10.25
C VAL A 29 -4.39 -2.35 9.83
N LYS A 30 -4.73 -1.06 9.92
CA LYS A 30 -6.02 -0.56 9.44
C LYS A 30 -6.11 -0.54 7.91
N ALA A 31 -5.00 -0.21 7.27
CA ALA A 31 -4.95 0.01 5.83
C ALA A 31 -3.53 -0.19 5.28
N PHE A 32 -3.46 -0.48 3.99
CA PHE A 32 -2.26 -0.45 3.17
C PHE A 32 -2.35 0.74 2.20
N VAL A 33 -1.28 1.53 2.14
CA VAL A 33 -1.10 2.54 1.10
C VAL A 33 -0.07 1.98 0.12
N VAL A 34 -0.46 1.83 -1.14
CA VAL A 34 0.37 1.19 -2.17
C VAL A 34 0.70 2.21 -3.26
N PRO A 35 1.82 2.94 -3.15
CA PRO A 35 2.30 3.77 -4.24
C PRO A 35 2.94 2.90 -5.32
N GLU A 36 2.45 3.04 -6.56
CA GLU A 36 2.95 2.27 -7.69
C GLU A 36 2.99 3.10 -8.98
N ILE A 37 4.10 2.97 -9.73
CA ILE A 37 4.28 3.60 -11.06
C ILE A 37 3.73 2.64 -12.12
N ASN A 38 2.51 2.19 -11.88
CA ASN A 38 1.68 1.42 -12.78
C ASN A 38 0.21 1.63 -12.37
N LEU A 39 -0.71 0.92 -13.04
CA LEU A 39 -2.15 1.09 -12.86
C LEU A 39 -2.81 -0.16 -12.23
N GLY A 40 -2.28 -0.66 -11.12
CA GLY A 40 -2.96 -1.72 -10.35
C GLY A 40 -2.18 -3.03 -10.17
N GLN A 41 -0.96 -3.16 -10.69
CA GLN A 41 -0.32 -4.47 -10.77
C GLN A 41 -0.01 -5.06 -9.39
N VAL A 42 0.39 -4.24 -8.42
CA VAL A 42 0.71 -4.69 -7.06
C VAL A 42 -0.46 -4.43 -6.12
N SER A 43 -1.12 -3.28 -6.26
CA SER A 43 -2.24 -2.92 -5.37
C SER A 43 -3.40 -3.93 -5.44
N LEU A 44 -3.71 -4.50 -6.60
CA LEU A 44 -4.75 -5.53 -6.75
C LEU A 44 -4.37 -6.85 -6.05
N ASP A 45 -3.12 -7.29 -6.14
CA ASP A 45 -2.66 -8.49 -5.43
C ASP A 45 -2.64 -8.26 -3.90
N VAL A 46 -2.25 -7.05 -3.46
CA VAL A 46 -2.35 -6.67 -2.05
C VAL A 46 -3.80 -6.69 -1.58
N GLU A 47 -4.74 -6.14 -2.35
CA GLU A 47 -6.17 -6.16 -2.05
C GLU A 47 -6.72 -7.59 -1.97
N ARG A 48 -6.37 -8.43 -2.96
CA ARG A 48 -6.73 -9.86 -2.96
C ARG A 48 -6.24 -10.56 -1.70
N CYS A 49 -4.98 -10.32 -1.30
CA CYS A 49 -4.38 -10.95 -0.12
C CYS A 49 -4.89 -10.40 1.21
N ALA A 50 -5.21 -9.10 1.25
CA ALA A 50 -5.81 -8.45 2.41
C ALA A 50 -7.23 -8.98 2.67
N ALA A 51 -7.95 -9.38 1.62
CA ALA A 51 -9.26 -10.04 1.70
C ALA A 51 -10.26 -9.29 2.61
N GLY A 52 -10.27 -7.95 2.50
CA GLY A 52 -11.15 -7.07 3.27
C GLY A 52 -10.74 -6.84 4.74
N LYS A 53 -9.65 -7.45 5.23
CA LYS A 53 -9.19 -7.26 6.62
C LYS A 53 -8.56 -5.88 6.87
N ALA A 54 -8.01 -5.28 5.82
CA ALA A 54 -7.46 -3.93 5.82
C ALA A 54 -7.85 -3.23 4.51
N LYS A 55 -8.13 -1.92 4.56
CA LYS A 55 -8.41 -1.12 3.36
C LYS A 55 -7.14 -1.00 2.52
N VAL A 56 -7.24 -1.17 1.20
CA VAL A 56 -6.11 -0.93 0.29
C VAL A 56 -6.37 0.38 -0.45
N ILE A 57 -5.43 1.31 -0.31
CA ILE A 57 -5.48 2.63 -0.94
C ILE A 57 -4.37 2.67 -1.99
N PRO A 58 -4.70 2.50 -3.28
CA PRO A 58 -3.73 2.61 -4.35
C PRO A 58 -3.38 4.07 -4.60
N VAL A 59 -2.10 4.38 -4.75
CA VAL A 59 -1.62 5.67 -5.25
C VAL A 59 -1.00 5.41 -6.62
N LEU A 60 -1.88 5.44 -7.64
CA LEU A 60 -1.54 5.05 -9.01
C LEU A 60 -0.80 6.17 -9.73
N HIS A 61 0.21 5.81 -10.52
CA HIS A 61 0.88 6.72 -11.44
C HIS A 61 1.14 6.01 -12.77
N ALA A 62 0.70 6.61 -13.88
CA ALA A 62 0.75 5.99 -15.21
C ALA A 62 2.18 5.84 -15.78
N GLY A 63 3.19 6.38 -15.09
CA GLY A 63 4.57 6.43 -15.54
C GLY A 63 4.99 7.79 -16.08
N GLY A 64 6.25 7.92 -16.48
CA GLY A 64 6.83 9.16 -17.01
C GLY A 64 7.40 10.13 -15.96
N ASP A 65 7.02 9.97 -14.69
CA ASP A 65 7.58 10.70 -13.55
C ASP A 65 7.45 9.87 -12.26
N ILE A 66 8.04 10.36 -11.17
CA ILE A 66 7.98 9.79 -9.82
C ILE A 66 6.83 10.44 -9.05
N HIS A 67 6.21 9.71 -8.11
CA HIS A 67 5.19 10.27 -7.21
C HIS A 67 5.68 11.50 -6.44
N ASP A 68 4.82 12.52 -6.34
CA ASP A 68 5.01 13.59 -5.36
C ASP A 68 4.81 12.99 -3.94
N PRO A 69 5.78 13.17 -3.02
CA PRO A 69 5.64 12.70 -1.64
C PRO A 69 4.37 13.20 -0.93
N LYS A 70 3.80 14.34 -1.35
CA LYS A 70 2.55 14.89 -0.81
C LYS A 70 1.35 14.00 -1.11
N ASP A 71 1.28 13.41 -2.30
CA ASP A 71 0.16 12.53 -2.68
C ASP A 71 0.14 11.27 -1.80
N ILE A 72 1.32 10.71 -1.53
CA ILE A 72 1.49 9.57 -0.63
C ILE A 72 1.12 9.98 0.80
N LEU A 73 1.52 11.17 1.25
CA LEU A 73 1.18 11.67 2.57
C LEU A 73 -0.33 11.87 2.76
N GLU A 74 -1.02 12.43 1.75
CA GLU A 74 -2.49 12.57 1.78
C GLU A 74 -3.18 11.20 1.85
N ALA A 75 -2.72 10.22 1.07
CA ALA A 75 -3.24 8.86 1.15
C ALA A 75 -3.02 8.22 2.54
N ILE A 76 -1.87 8.46 3.17
CA ILE A 76 -1.59 8.02 4.54
C ILE A 76 -2.53 8.71 5.55
N ARG A 77 -2.81 10.01 5.37
CA ARG A 77 -3.75 10.75 6.23
C ARG A 77 -5.17 10.21 6.09
N GLU A 78 -5.61 9.89 4.88
CA GLU A 78 -6.90 9.24 4.63
C GLU A 78 -6.96 7.85 5.29
N ALA A 79 -5.89 7.07 5.16
CA ALA A 79 -5.77 5.72 5.74
C ALA A 79 -5.79 5.71 7.28
N ALA A 80 -5.33 6.79 7.91
CA ALA A 80 -5.21 6.90 9.35
C ALA A 80 -6.52 7.30 10.06
N ARG A 81 -7.44 7.96 9.32
CA ARG A 81 -8.78 8.31 9.79
C ARG A 81 -9.58 7.03 10.08
#